data_AF-A0A2N0QJF7-F1
#
_entry.id   AF-A0A2N0QJF7-F1
#
_cell.length_a   1.000
_cell.length_b   1.000
_cell.length_c   1.000
_cell.angle_alpha   90.00
_cell.angle_beta   90.00
_cell.angle_gamma   90.00
#
_symmetry.space_group_name_H-M   'P 1'
#
loop_
_entity.id
_entity.type
_entity.pdbx_description
1 polymer ?
#
loop_
_entity_poly.entity_id
_entity_poly.type
_entity_poly.pdbx_seq_one_letter_code
_entity_poly.pdbx_strand_id
1 'polypeptide(L)'
;MAETTGISYGTIALGAVLPAILFFLGVIMQVHFRAGRSNLKGIPKPDLPRVKEVFKEGGHLLIPLIGLIFFLGSGVPVAFSAIYTI
;
A
#
# COMPACT_ATOMS: atom_id res chain seq x y z
N MET A 1 3.19 -11.00 -15.43
CA MET A 1 2.01 -10.52 -16.17
C MET A 1 2.33 -9.34 -17.08
N ALA A 2 2.93 -8.24 -16.62
CA ALA A 2 3.50 -7.20 -17.50
C ALA A 2 4.65 -7.75 -18.36
N GLU A 3 5.55 -8.49 -17.71
CA GLU A 3 6.70 -9.19 -18.29
C GLU A 3 6.28 -10.23 -19.35
N THR A 4 5.08 -10.80 -19.21
CA THR A 4 4.54 -11.84 -20.09
C THR A 4 3.64 -11.28 -21.20
N THR A 5 3.19 -10.02 -21.10
CA THR A 5 2.35 -9.37 -22.13
C THR A 5 3.17 -8.44 -23.04
N GLY A 6 4.42 -8.12 -22.69
CA GLY A 6 5.28 -7.22 -23.48
C GLY A 6 4.83 -5.76 -23.46
N ILE A 7 3.83 -5.42 -22.63
CA ILE A 7 3.29 -4.07 -22.51
C ILE A 7 4.05 -3.33 -21.40
N SER A 8 4.37 -2.05 -21.64
CA SER A 8 5.01 -1.19 -20.63
C SER A 8 4.20 -1.17 -19.33
N TYR A 9 4.90 -1.31 -18.19
CA TYR A 9 4.29 -1.24 -16.85
C TYR A 9 3.44 0.02 -16.66
N GLY A 10 3.87 1.17 -17.20
CA GLY A 10 3.15 2.42 -17.10
C GLY A 10 1.75 2.37 -17.72
N THR A 11 1.57 1.68 -18.84
CA THR A 11 0.26 1.50 -19.49
C THR A 11 -0.67 0.66 -18.62
N ILE A 12 -0.14 -0.39 -18.01
CA ILE A 12 -0.90 -1.26 -17.11
C ILE A 12 -1.29 -0.49 -15.84
N ALA A 13 -0.34 0.26 -15.26
CA ALA A 13 -0.57 1.08 -14.08
C ALA A 13 -1.67 2.13 -14.32
N LEU A 14 -1.63 2.83 -15.46
CA LEU A 14 -2.68 3.79 -15.86
C LEU A 14 -4.05 3.12 -16.03
N GLY A 15 -4.11 1.96 -16.68
CA GLY A 15 -5.35 1.19 -16.81
C GLY A 15 -5.92 0.71 -15.47
N ALA A 16 -5.05 0.49 -14.48
CA ALA A 16 -5.44 0.06 -13.14
C ALA A 16 -5.87 1.21 -12.20
N VAL A 17 -5.71 2.49 -12.59
CA VAL A 17 -6.05 3.62 -11.71
C VAL A 17 -7.54 3.63 -11.33
N LEU A 18 -8.43 3.51 -12.32
CA LEU A 18 -9.87 3.52 -12.09
C LEU A 18 -10.33 2.38 -11.17
N PRO A 19 -10.00 1.10 -11.41
CA PRO A 19 -10.37 0.02 -10.50
C PRO A 19 -9.71 0.16 -9.12
N ALA A 20 -8.49 0.69 -9.03
CA ALA A 20 -7.85 0.95 -7.74
C ALA A 20 -8.64 1.95 -6.89
N ILE A 21 -9.08 3.07 -7.49
CA ILE A 21 -9.90 4.07 -6.79
C ILE A 21 -11.21 3.46 -6.28
N LEU A 22 -11.92 2.71 -7.14
CA LEU A 22 -13.17 2.06 -6.75
C LEU A 22 -12.95 1.04 -5.63
N PHE A 23 -11.85 0.28 -5.68
CA PHE A 23 -11.48 -0.66 -4.63
C PHE A 23 -11.26 0.05 -3.29
N PHE A 24 -10.42 1.09 -3.26
CA PHE A 24 -10.15 1.82 -2.02
C PHE A 24 -11.39 2.51 -1.45
N LEU A 25 -12.24 3.08 -2.31
CA LEU A 25 -13.52 3.66 -1.89
C LEU A 25 -14.41 2.59 -1.24
N GLY A 26 -14.53 1.42 -1.86
CA GLY A 26 -15.31 0.30 -1.34
C GLY A 26 -14.80 -0.17 0.03
N VAL A 27 -13.49 -0.33 0.17
CA VAL A 27 -12.85 -0.74 1.42
C VAL A 27 -13.06 0.31 2.52
N ILE A 28 -12.87 1.60 2.22
CA ILE A 28 -13.09 2.69 3.20
C ILE A 28 -14.54 2.70 3.67
N MET A 29 -15.49 2.61 2.73
CA MET A 29 -16.92 2.57 3.06
C MET A 29 -17.25 1.34 3.91
N GLN A 30 -16.73 0.17 3.55
CA GLN A 30 -16.92 -1.06 4.33
C GLN A 30 -16.39 -0.91 5.76
N VAL A 31 -15.18 -0.37 5.93
CA VAL A 31 -14.58 -0.14 7.25
C VAL A 31 -15.39 0.87 8.06
N HIS A 32 -15.82 1.98 7.44
CA HIS A 32 -16.61 3.01 8.10
C HIS A 32 -17.95 2.46 8.61
N PHE A 33 -18.70 1.75 7.75
CA PHE A 33 -19.98 1.16 8.16
C PHE A 33 -19.78 0.04 9.19
N ARG A 34 -18.72 -0.77 9.07
CA ARG A 34 -18.43 -1.82 10.05
C ARG A 34 -18.07 -1.23 11.41
N ALA A 35 -17.26 -0.18 11.45
CA ALA A 35 -16.92 0.52 12.68
C ALA A 35 -18.16 1.15 13.34
N GLY A 36 -19.02 1.79 12.55
CA GLY A 36 -20.30 2.34 13.02
C GLY A 36 -21.23 1.27 13.57
N ARG A 37 -21.37 0.13 12.87
CA ARG A 37 -22.17 -1.02 13.34
C ARG A 37 -21.63 -1.64 14.62
N SER A 38 -20.30 -1.68 14.77
CA SER A 38 -19.62 -2.20 15.96
C SER A 38 -19.50 -1.18 17.09
N ASN A 39 -20.09 0.01 16.95
CA ASN A 39 -20.02 1.11 17.92
C ASN A 39 -18.58 1.44 18.37
N LEU A 40 -17.62 1.28 17.47
CA LEU A 40 -16.22 1.55 17.77
C LEU A 40 -16.05 3.06 17.98
N LYS A 41 -15.63 3.43 19.19
CA LYS A 41 -15.27 4.81 19.54
C LYS A 41 -13.79 5.02 19.31
N GLY A 42 -13.42 6.20 18.80
CA GLY A 42 -12.03 6.60 18.67
C GLY A 42 -11.34 6.63 20.03
N ILE A 43 -10.10 6.17 20.08
CA ILE A 43 -9.27 6.20 21.29
C ILE A 43 -9.00 7.67 21.66
N PRO A 44 -9.13 8.07 22.93
CA PRO A 44 -8.83 9.43 23.36
C PRO A 44 -7.38 9.79 23.06
N LYS A 45 -7.14 11.05 22.67
CA LYS A 45 -5.80 11.57 22.30
C LYS A 45 -4.63 11.19 23.24
N PRO A 46 -4.77 11.20 24.58
CA PRO A 46 -3.68 10.81 25.48
C PRO A 46 -3.29 9.32 25.41
N ASP A 47 -4.18 8.44 24.94
CA ASP A 47 -3.94 7.01 24.82
C ASP A 47 -3.48 6.61 23.40
N LEU A 48 -3.33 7.57 22.49
CA LEU A 48 -2.79 7.31 21.16
C LEU A 48 -1.28 7.02 21.27
N PRO A 49 -0.78 5.95 20.63
CA PRO A 49 0.65 5.71 20.54
C PRO A 49 1.33 6.90 19.87
N ARG A 50 2.50 7.29 20.38
CA ARG A 50 3.21 8.44 19.82
C ARG A 50 3.62 8.09 18.40
N VAL A 51 3.37 8.98 17.44
CA VAL A 51 3.73 8.77 16.02
C VAL A 51 5.19 8.33 15.87
N LYS A 52 6.09 8.88 16.70
CA LYS A 52 7.51 8.54 16.73
C LYS A 52 7.79 7.09 17.19
N GLU A 53 7.00 6.54 18.09
CA GLU A 53 7.12 5.14 18.55
C GLU A 53 6.64 4.20 17.44
N VAL A 54 5.50 4.50 16.82
CA VAL A 54 4.97 3.75 15.67
C VAL A 54 5.96 3.73 14.51
N PHE A 55 6.61 4.87 14.22
CA PHE A 55 7.63 4.93 13.16
C PHE A 55 8.91 4.18 13.51
N LYS A 56 9.26 4.07 14.79
CA LYS A 56 10.43 3.31 15.23
C LYS A 56 10.18 1.80 15.19
N GLU A 57 8.98 1.37 15.59
CA GLU A 57 8.58 -0.04 15.57
C GLU A 57 8.24 -0.55 14.18
N GLY A 58 7.49 0.20 13.38
CA GLY A 58 7.01 -0.23 12.05
C GLY A 58 7.72 0.41 10.87
N GLY A 59 8.52 1.46 11.05
CA GLY A 59 9.12 2.22 9.94
C GLY A 59 10.16 1.44 9.14
N HIS A 60 10.76 0.39 9.70
CA HIS A 60 11.65 -0.49 8.95
C HIS A 60 10.93 -1.25 7.82
N LEU A 61 9.60 -1.44 7.93
CA LEU A 61 8.76 -2.03 6.87
C LEU A 61 8.57 -1.10 5.66
N LEU A 62 8.95 0.18 5.78
CA LEU A 62 8.93 1.12 4.64
C LEU A 62 10.15 0.97 3.74
N ILE A 63 11.28 0.50 4.27
CA ILE A 63 12.51 0.27 3.50
C ILE A 63 12.26 -0.67 2.32
N PRO A 64 11.65 -1.86 2.52
CA PRO A 64 11.32 -2.73 1.41
C PRO A 64 10.32 -2.06 0.45
N LEU A 65 9.31 -1.37 0.95
CA LEU A 65 8.32 -0.73 0.08
C LEU A 65 8.97 0.29 -0.86
N ILE A 66 9.89 1.12 -0.35
CA ILE A 66 10.61 2.13 -1.14
C ILE A 66 11.55 1.47 -2.15
N GLY A 67 12.29 0.43 -1.74
CA GLY A 67 13.16 -0.33 -2.65
C GLY A 67 12.38 -0.92 -3.82
N LEU A 68 11.23 -1.53 -3.55
CA LEU A 68 10.36 -2.10 -4.57
C LEU A 68 9.91 -1.05 -5.60
N ILE A 69 9.45 0.11 -5.13
CA ILE A 69 8.99 1.21 -6.01
C ILE A 69 10.14 1.69 -6.91
N PHE A 70 11.35 1.82 -6.35
CA PHE A 70 12.53 2.26 -7.09
C PHE A 70 12.96 1.27 -8.17
N PHE A 71 13.04 -0.03 -7.84
CA PHE A 71 13.42 -1.05 -8.81
C PHE A 71 12.37 -1.23 -9.92
N LEU A 72 11.09 -1.11 -9.58
CA LEU A 72 10.00 -1.17 -10.56
C LEU A 72 10.05 0.02 -11.51
N GLY A 73 10.35 1.23 -11.01
CA GLY A 73 10.57 2.42 -11.83
C GLY A 73 11.80 2.33 -12.74
N SER A 74 12.80 1.54 -12.34
CA SER A 74 14.03 1.29 -13.12
C SER A 74 13.88 0.19 -14.18
N GLY A 75 12.70 -0.42 -14.32
CA GLY A 75 12.44 -1.45 -15.32
C GLY A 75 12.94 -2.85 -14.95
N VAL A 76 13.31 -3.08 -13.70
CA VAL A 76 13.73 -4.41 -13.22
C VAL A 76 12.48 -5.30 -13.07
N PRO A 77 12.52 -6.59 -13.47
CA PRO A 77 11.38 -7.48 -13.33
C PRO A 77 10.95 -7.61 -11.86
N VAL A 78 9.64 -7.68 -11.63
CA VAL A 78 9.00 -7.62 -10.30
C VAL A 78 9.53 -8.71 -9.38
N ALA A 79 9.78 -9.90 -9.93
CA ALA A 79 10.31 -11.04 -9.18
C ALA A 79 11.73 -10.79 -8.63
N PHE A 80 12.59 -10.10 -9.39
CA PHE A 80 13.92 -9.74 -8.93
C PHE A 80 13.86 -8.61 -7.91
N SER A 81 13.03 -7.59 -8.15
CA SER A 81 12.82 -6.47 -7.24
C SER A 81 12.37 -6.94 -5.85
N ALA A 82 11.50 -7.94 -5.77
CA ALA A 82 11.05 -8.51 -4.49
C ALA A 82 12.17 -9.21 -3.71
N ILE A 83 13.14 -9.84 -4.40
CA ILE A 83 14.28 -10.53 -3.77
C ILE A 83 15.30 -9.52 -3.22
N TYR A 84 15.60 -8.44 -3.95
CA TYR A 84 16.59 -7.43 -3.54
C TYR A 84 16.13 -6.53 -2.40
N THR A 85 14.84 -6.56 -2.13
CA THR A 85 14.17 -5.60 -1.26
C THR A 85 13.83 -6.21 0.10
N ILE A 86 13.92 -7.54 0.23
CA ILE A 86 13.63 -8.31 1.46
C ILE A 86 14.76 -8.20 2.49
#